data_AF-A0A9D2T1U7-F1
#
_entry.id   AF-A0A9D2T1U7-F1
#
_cell.length_a   1.000
_cell.length_b   1.000
_cell.length_c   1.000
_cell.angle_alpha   90.00
_cell.angle_beta   90.00
_cell.angle_gamma   90.00
#
_symmetry.space_group_name_H-M   'P 1'
#
loop_
_entity.id
_entity.type
_entity.pdbx_description
1 polymer ?
#
loop_
_entity_poly.entity_id
_entity_poly.type
_entity_poly.pdbx_seq_one_letter_code
_entity_poly.pdbx_strand_id
1 'polypeptide(L)'
;MIYEFRIDGEIFHMEFEEHEEAPKAVERDLYGYTYMLNDRTYQDVSAFKKEKIRQRDIYTAIYEDDYGERVFYCHTSLPTFDLGDREWDSAFDKYIVYDGKDINLVTSRQGYRIAELNIYKKLLSVERGFEKYINELGYPVEQSIYRE
;
A
#
# COMPACT_ATOMS: atom_id res chain seq x y z
N MET A 1 -2.50 8.82 12.94
CA MET A 1 -3.58 7.99 12.35
C MET A 1 -3.21 6.53 12.46
N ILE A 2 -4.06 5.66 13.02
CA ILE A 2 -3.73 4.23 13.18
C ILE A 2 -4.39 3.42 12.05
N TYR A 3 -3.62 2.53 11.42
CA TYR A 3 -4.06 1.62 10.38
C TYR A 3 -3.75 0.17 10.76
N GLU A 4 -4.71 -0.74 10.51
CA GLU A 4 -4.55 -2.18 10.71
C GLU A 4 -4.05 -2.84 9.42
N PHE A 5 -2.77 -3.21 9.41
CA PHE A 5 -2.11 -3.86 8.29
C PHE A 5 -2.09 -5.37 8.48
N ARG A 6 -2.55 -6.12 7.48
CA ARG A 6 -2.61 -7.58 7.52
C ARG A 6 -1.71 -8.18 6.45
N ILE A 7 -0.84 -9.09 6.86
CA ILE A 7 0.20 -9.70 6.02
C ILE A 7 0.55 -11.06 6.61
N ASP A 8 0.67 -12.08 5.76
CA ASP A 8 1.04 -13.45 6.16
C ASP A 8 0.17 -14.03 7.31
N GLY A 9 -1.10 -13.59 7.42
CA GLY A 9 -2.02 -13.99 8.49
C GLY A 9 -1.83 -13.29 9.83
N GLU A 10 -0.84 -12.42 9.94
CA GLU A 10 -0.56 -11.57 11.10
C GLU A 10 -1.23 -10.19 10.93
N ILE A 11 -1.54 -9.54 12.06
CA ILE A 11 -2.10 -8.20 12.12
C ILE A 11 -1.06 -7.29 12.77
N PHE A 12 -0.78 -6.15 12.13
CA PHE A 12 0.12 -5.12 12.61
C PHE A 12 -0.61 -3.78 12.68
N HIS A 13 -0.52 -3.10 13.81
CA HIS A 13 -1.00 -1.74 13.94
C HIS A 13 0.13 -0.76 13.63
N MET A 14 -0.13 0.10 12.64
CA MET A 14 0.81 1.11 12.15
C MET A 14 0.23 2.50 12.43
N GLU A 15 1.05 3.41 12.92
CA GLU A 15 0.69 4.79 13.16
C GLU A 15 1.41 5.71 12.18
N PHE A 16 0.64 6.58 11.51
CA PHE A 16 1.12 7.53 10.52
C PHE A 16 0.84 8.97 10.95
N GLU A 17 1.68 9.89 10.48
CA GLU A 17 1.55 11.32 10.77
C GLU A 17 0.29 11.91 10.12
N GLU A 18 0.09 11.61 8.83
CA GLU A 18 -0.97 12.22 8.02
C GLU A 18 -1.78 11.15 7.27
N HIS A 19 -3.07 11.42 7.07
CA HIS A 19 -3.94 10.64 6.19
C HIS A 19 -4.61 11.59 5.19
N GLU A 20 -4.50 11.24 3.91
CA GLU A 20 -5.12 11.94 2.80
C GLU A 20 -5.94 10.92 1.98
N GLU A 21 -7.22 11.23 1.75
CA GLU A 21 -8.02 10.54 0.73
C GLU A 21 -7.78 11.27 -0.60
N ALA A 22 -7.25 10.56 -1.59
CA ALA A 22 -7.03 11.19 -2.89
C ALA A 22 -8.39 11.59 -3.50
N PRO A 23 -8.51 12.80 -4.06
CA PRO A 23 -9.78 13.29 -4.58
C PRO A 23 -10.29 12.36 -5.68
N LYS A 24 -11.53 11.88 -5.54
CA LYS A 24 -12.19 10.98 -6.51
C LYS A 24 -12.13 11.57 -7.91
N ALA A 25 -11.24 11.05 -8.76
CA ALA A 25 -11.31 11.27 -10.19
C ALA A 25 -12.51 10.47 -10.72
N VAL A 26 -13.42 11.19 -11.35
CA VAL A 26 -14.70 10.71 -11.87
C VAL A 26 -14.52 9.44 -12.71
N GLU A 27 -15.30 8.41 -12.37
CA GLU A 27 -15.65 7.21 -13.14
C GLU A 27 -14.60 6.66 -14.14
N ARG A 28 -13.79 5.69 -13.70
CA ARG A 28 -13.90 4.26 -14.10
C ARG A 28 -12.67 3.42 -13.86
N ASP A 29 -11.52 3.99 -13.51
CA ASP A 29 -10.30 3.20 -13.29
C ASP A 29 -9.35 3.92 -12.32
N LEU A 30 -8.57 3.17 -11.54
CA LEU A 30 -7.45 3.74 -10.75
C LEU A 30 -6.26 4.17 -11.63
N TYR A 31 -6.33 3.92 -12.93
CA TYR A 31 -5.40 4.42 -13.94
C TYR A 31 -5.71 5.91 -14.18
N GLY A 32 -4.80 6.79 -13.75
CA GLY A 32 -4.92 8.25 -13.92
C GLY A 32 -4.91 9.09 -12.64
N TYR A 33 -4.72 8.46 -11.47
CA TYR A 33 -4.49 9.19 -10.22
C TYR A 33 -3.02 9.56 -10.08
N THR A 34 -2.65 10.78 -10.43
CA THR A 34 -1.33 11.30 -10.07
C THR A 34 -1.32 11.66 -8.59
N TYR A 35 -0.44 11.04 -7.80
CA TYR A 35 -0.27 11.37 -6.39
C TYR A 35 1.19 11.66 -6.07
N MET A 36 1.38 12.50 -5.04
CA MET A 36 2.69 12.92 -4.57
C MET A 36 2.99 12.32 -3.20
N LEU A 37 4.14 11.65 -3.10
CA LEU A 37 4.74 11.23 -1.83
C LEU A 37 6.01 12.05 -1.63
N ASN A 38 5.98 13.01 -0.70
CA ASN A 38 7.02 14.03 -0.54
C ASN A 38 7.34 14.70 -1.91
N ASP A 39 8.57 14.54 -2.40
CA ASP A 39 9.06 15.14 -3.65
C ASP A 39 8.90 14.21 -4.86
N ARG A 40 8.32 13.01 -4.69
CA ARG A 40 8.10 12.03 -5.77
C ARG A 40 6.67 12.07 -6.25
N THR A 41 6.52 12.09 -7.57
CA THR A 41 5.21 12.06 -8.24
C THR A 41 5.03 10.72 -8.94
N TYR A 42 3.94 10.02 -8.64
CA TYR A 42 3.57 8.75 -9.25
C TYR A 42 2.32 8.97 -10.11
N GLN A 43 2.35 8.49 -11.35
CA GLN A 43 1.27 8.75 -12.32
C GLN A 43 -0.02 7.97 -12.03
N ASP A 44 0.11 6.76 -11.45
CA ASP A 44 -0.97 5.93 -10.92
C ASP A 44 -0.40 4.78 -10.05
N VAL A 45 -1.25 3.89 -9.54
CA VAL A 45 -0.83 2.78 -8.66
C VAL A 45 0.03 1.71 -9.36
N SER A 46 0.02 1.65 -10.70
CA SER A 46 0.91 0.76 -11.46
C SER A 46 2.37 1.20 -11.40
N ALA A 47 2.64 2.47 -11.11
CA ALA A 47 3.99 2.99 -10.87
C ALA A 47 4.66 2.33 -9.65
N PHE A 48 3.89 1.71 -8.74
CA PHE A 48 4.42 0.89 -7.64
C PHE A 48 4.72 -0.56 -8.04
N LYS A 49 4.28 -0.99 -9.22
CA LYS A 49 4.37 -2.36 -9.72
C LYS A 49 5.16 -2.43 -11.05
N LYS A 50 6.09 -1.52 -11.28
CA LYS A 50 6.85 -1.42 -12.54
C LYS A 50 7.55 -2.72 -12.89
N GLU A 51 8.28 -3.30 -11.94
CA GLU A 51 8.93 -4.60 -12.11
C GLU A 51 8.68 -5.50 -10.90
N LYS A 52 8.28 -6.75 -11.13
CA LYS A 52 8.15 -7.74 -10.05
C LYS A 52 9.53 -8.30 -9.71
N ILE A 53 10.04 -7.97 -8.52
CA ILE A 53 11.31 -8.49 -8.02
C ILE A 53 11.14 -9.89 -7.43
N ARG A 54 10.08 -10.11 -6.65
CA ARG A 54 9.86 -11.40 -5.97
C ARG A 54 8.39 -11.63 -5.65
N GLN A 55 7.89 -12.84 -5.92
CA GLN A 55 6.63 -13.31 -5.35
C GLN A 55 6.91 -13.98 -3.99
N ARG A 56 6.13 -13.63 -2.95
CA ARG A 56 6.24 -14.27 -1.63
C ARG A 56 5.19 -15.36 -1.44
N ASP A 57 3.93 -15.02 -1.66
CA ASP A 57 2.80 -15.96 -1.67
C ASP A 57 1.77 -15.57 -2.75
N ILE A 58 0.55 -16.09 -2.71
CA ILE A 58 -0.48 -15.79 -3.73
C ILE A 58 -1.06 -14.36 -3.64
N TYR A 59 -0.89 -13.68 -2.50
CA TYR A 59 -1.40 -12.37 -2.16
C TYR A 59 -0.30 -11.31 -2.00
N THR A 60 0.93 -11.71 -1.68
CA THR A 60 2.02 -10.78 -1.36
C THR A 60 3.20 -10.90 -2.33
N ALA A 61 3.79 -9.75 -2.68
CA ALA A 61 4.95 -9.65 -3.54
C ALA A 61 5.81 -8.44 -3.21
N ILE A 62 7.04 -8.43 -3.73
CA ILE A 62 7.93 -7.27 -3.75
C ILE A 62 8.09 -6.83 -5.19
N TYR A 63 7.80 -5.55 -5.43
CA TYR A 63 8.02 -4.89 -6.71
C TYR A 63 9.15 -3.87 -6.58
N GLU A 64 9.59 -3.34 -7.71
CA GLU A 64 10.32 -2.09 -7.84
C GLU A 64 9.36 -1.02 -8.36
N ASP A 65 9.44 0.19 -7.81
CA ASP A 65 8.68 1.35 -8.27
C ASP A 65 9.38 2.10 -9.43
N ASP A 66 8.71 3.14 -9.95
CA ASP A 66 9.27 3.98 -11.01
C ASP A 66 10.61 4.65 -10.66
N TYR A 67 10.91 4.82 -9.38
CA TYR A 67 12.11 5.44 -8.86
C TYR A 67 13.20 4.43 -8.46
N GLY A 68 12.96 3.13 -8.63
CA GLY A 68 13.93 2.08 -8.32
C GLY A 68 13.90 1.61 -6.86
N GLU A 69 12.93 2.05 -6.06
CA GLU A 69 12.77 1.55 -4.69
C GLU A 69 11.98 0.26 -4.69
N ARG A 70 12.33 -0.64 -3.75
CA ARG A 70 11.47 -1.80 -3.50
C ARG A 70 10.14 -1.30 -2.98
N VAL A 71 9.07 -2.06 -3.23
CA VAL A 71 7.73 -1.82 -2.70
C VAL A 71 7.17 -3.14 -2.22
N PHE A 72 6.70 -3.16 -0.98
CA PHE A 72 5.92 -4.29 -0.51
C PHE A 72 4.48 -4.17 -0.98
N TYR A 73 4.00 -5.18 -1.68
CA TYR A 73 2.65 -5.28 -2.20
C TYR A 73 1.87 -6.39 -1.49
N CYS A 74 0.65 -6.07 -1.06
CA CYS A 74 -0.32 -7.03 -0.55
C CYS A 74 -1.67 -6.83 -1.25
N HIS A 75 -2.18 -7.90 -1.85
CA HIS A 75 -3.49 -8.00 -2.44
C HIS A 75 -4.42 -8.76 -1.50
N THR A 76 -5.62 -8.26 -1.28
CA THR A 76 -6.71 -9.02 -0.67
C THR A 76 -7.89 -8.98 -1.60
N SER A 77 -8.26 -10.14 -2.16
CA SER A 77 -9.52 -10.33 -2.85
C SER A 77 -10.54 -10.92 -1.88
N LEU A 78 -11.70 -10.28 -1.73
CA LEU A 78 -12.85 -10.94 -1.15
C LEU A 78 -13.50 -11.81 -2.25
N PRO A 79 -13.51 -13.14 -2.15
CA PRO A 79 -14.14 -13.99 -3.16
C PRO A 79 -15.66 -13.79 -3.11
N THR A 80 -16.29 -13.58 -4.27
CA THR A 80 -17.75 -13.51 -4.40
C THR A 80 -18.26 -14.44 -5.51
N PHE A 81 -19.51 -14.88 -5.37
CA PHE A 81 -20.10 -15.99 -6.12
C PHE A 81 -21.23 -15.58 -7.08
N ASP A 82 -21.50 -14.29 -7.31
CA ASP A 82 -22.48 -13.86 -8.32
C ASP A 82 -22.19 -12.52 -9.05
N LEU A 83 -23.03 -12.19 -10.03
CA LEU A 83 -22.91 -11.01 -10.91
C LEU A 83 -23.26 -9.68 -10.23
N GLY A 84 -24.05 -9.69 -9.15
CA GLY A 84 -24.41 -8.49 -8.40
C GLY A 84 -23.27 -8.08 -7.47
N ASP A 85 -22.59 -9.08 -6.89
CA ASP A 85 -21.41 -8.88 -6.07
C ASP A 85 -20.25 -8.29 -6.86
N ARG A 86 -20.11 -8.63 -8.15
CA ARG A 86 -19.12 -8.01 -9.07
C ARG A 86 -19.18 -6.49 -9.16
N GLU A 87 -20.35 -5.88 -8.94
CA GLU A 87 -20.47 -4.42 -8.94
C GLU A 87 -19.84 -3.76 -7.69
N TRP A 88 -19.65 -4.56 -6.63
CA TRP A 88 -19.15 -4.15 -5.31
C TRP A 88 -17.84 -4.86 -4.91
N ASP A 89 -17.41 -5.83 -5.72
CA ASP A 89 -16.19 -6.62 -5.54
C ASP A 89 -15.03 -5.69 -5.23
N SER A 90 -14.59 -5.74 -3.98
CA SER A 90 -13.59 -4.85 -3.44
C SER A 90 -12.26 -5.59 -3.45
N ALA A 91 -11.52 -5.49 -4.56
CA ALA A 91 -10.09 -5.76 -4.53
C ALA A 91 -9.44 -4.70 -3.64
N PHE A 92 -8.66 -5.14 -2.66
CA PHE A 92 -7.95 -4.26 -1.76
C PHE A 92 -6.45 -4.47 -1.92
N ASP A 93 -5.79 -3.47 -2.47
CA ASP A 93 -4.34 -3.46 -2.61
C ASP A 93 -3.71 -2.54 -1.56
N LYS A 94 -2.58 -2.97 -1.02
CA LYS A 94 -1.76 -2.21 -0.08
C LYS A 94 -0.33 -2.14 -0.59
N TYR A 95 0.28 -0.98 -0.44
CA TYR A 95 1.65 -0.68 -0.86
C TYR A 95 2.39 -0.02 0.30
N ILE A 96 3.50 -0.62 0.75
CA ILE A 96 4.45 0.05 1.66
C ILE A 96 5.60 0.57 0.82
N VAL A 97 5.69 1.89 0.72
CA VAL A 97 6.55 2.60 -0.22
C VAL A 97 7.52 3.48 0.57
N TYR A 98 8.79 3.41 0.22
CA TYR A 98 9.79 4.37 0.68
C TYR A 98 9.99 5.42 -0.40
N ASP A 99 9.83 6.70 -0.07
CA ASP A 99 9.99 7.80 -1.04
C ASP A 99 11.39 8.43 -1.03
N GLY A 100 12.37 7.76 -0.41
CA GLY A 100 13.72 8.30 -0.21
C GLY A 100 13.88 9.11 1.08
N LYS A 101 12.79 9.36 1.81
CA LYS A 101 12.80 10.08 3.09
C LYS A 101 11.96 9.37 4.14
N ASP A 102 10.70 9.11 3.84
CA ASP A 102 9.71 8.57 4.76
C ASP A 102 9.12 7.26 4.23
N ILE A 103 8.68 6.40 5.15
CA ILE A 103 7.89 5.20 4.82
C ILE A 103 6.43 5.59 4.80
N ASN A 104 5.75 5.31 3.70
CA ASN A 104 4.35 5.62 3.47
C ASN A 104 3.55 4.34 3.21
N LEU A 105 2.26 4.39 3.52
CA LEU A 105 1.31 3.36 3.14
C LEU A 105 0.33 3.95 2.12
N VAL A 106 0.24 3.33 0.95
CA VAL A 106 -0.85 3.59 0.00
C VAL A 106 -1.79 2.40 0.01
N THR A 107 -3.07 2.67 0.16
CA THR A 107 -4.11 1.65 0.04
C THR A 107 -5.05 2.02 -1.08
N SER A 108 -5.38 1.05 -1.91
CA SER A 108 -6.33 1.25 -2.98
C SER A 108 -7.40 0.18 -2.92
N ARG A 109 -8.65 0.62 -2.88
CA ARG A 109 -9.82 -0.24 -3.01
C ARG A 109 -10.38 -0.06 -4.40
N GLN A 110 -10.54 -1.16 -5.11
CA GLN A 110 -11.12 -1.20 -6.45
C GLN A 110 -12.39 -2.03 -6.41
N GLY A 111 -13.48 -1.45 -6.88
CA GLY A 111 -14.71 -2.13 -7.27
C GLY A 111 -15.42 -1.28 -8.31
N TYR A 112 -16.28 -1.88 -9.13
CA TYR A 112 -16.93 -1.20 -10.27
C TYR A 112 -17.65 0.11 -9.89
N ARG A 113 -18.08 0.24 -8.62
CA ARG A 113 -18.72 1.46 -8.07
C ARG A 113 -18.00 2.15 -6.91
N ILE A 114 -16.91 1.58 -6.39
CA ILE A 114 -16.17 2.12 -5.22
C ILE A 114 -14.67 2.03 -5.53
N ALA A 115 -14.13 3.08 -6.14
CA ALA A 115 -12.69 3.29 -6.21
C ALA A 115 -12.30 4.26 -5.10
N GLU A 116 -11.41 3.83 -4.21
CA GLU A 116 -10.84 4.65 -3.14
C GLU A 116 -9.33 4.52 -3.16
N LEU A 117 -8.63 5.63 -3.00
CA LEU A 117 -7.19 5.67 -2.84
C LEU A 117 -6.88 6.50 -1.59
N ASN A 118 -6.24 5.87 -0.62
CA ASN A 118 -5.86 6.51 0.64
C ASN A 118 -4.35 6.47 0.78
N ILE A 119 -3.78 7.60 1.19
CA ILE A 119 -2.36 7.78 1.43
C ILE A 119 -2.16 8.08 2.90
N TYR A 120 -1.35 7.27 3.56
CA TYR A 120 -0.92 7.45 4.93
C TYR A 120 0.57 7.80 4.91
N LYS A 121 0.89 9.07 5.21
CA LYS A 121 2.26 9.58 5.07
C LYS A 121 3.02 9.43 6.37
N LYS A 122 4.30 9.08 6.24
CA LYS A 122 5.30 8.99 7.31
C LYS A 122 4.89 8.11 8.49
N LEU A 123 5.43 6.90 8.48
CA LEU A 123 5.32 5.95 9.57
C LEU A 123 5.98 6.50 10.84
N LEU A 124 5.18 6.68 11.89
CA LEU A 124 5.60 7.13 13.22
C LEU A 124 5.88 5.97 14.15
N SER A 125 4.99 4.97 14.16
CA SER A 125 5.18 3.76 14.95
C SER A 125 4.59 2.52 14.29
N VAL A 126 5.15 1.34 14.56
CA VAL A 126 4.62 0.04 14.13
C VAL A 126 4.90 -1.03 15.17
N GLU A 127 4.01 -2.00 15.30
CA GLU A 127 4.22 -3.15 16.18
C GLU A 127 5.48 -3.95 15.82
N ARG A 128 6.16 -4.44 16.86
CA ARG A 128 7.32 -5.34 16.72
C ARG A 128 6.98 -6.56 15.88
N GLY A 129 7.98 -7.02 15.14
CA GLY A 129 7.83 -8.10 14.16
C GLY A 129 7.59 -7.60 12.73
N PHE A 130 7.13 -6.36 12.53
CA PHE A 130 7.06 -5.77 11.19
C PHE A 130 8.45 -5.45 10.60
N GLU A 131 9.45 -5.30 11.47
CA GLU A 131 10.86 -5.07 11.13
C GLU A 131 11.40 -6.05 10.08
N LYS A 132 10.95 -7.31 10.10
CA LYS A 132 11.38 -8.34 9.12
C LYS A 132 11.04 -7.94 7.69
N TYR A 133 9.88 -7.30 7.47
CA TYR A 133 9.44 -6.87 6.16
C TYR A 133 10.20 -5.63 5.70
N ILE A 134 10.36 -4.64 6.59
CA ILE A 134 11.17 -3.44 6.32
C ILE A 134 12.61 -3.80 5.96
N ASN A 135 13.24 -4.69 6.72
CA ASN A 135 14.60 -5.13 6.49
C ASN A 135 14.75 -5.85 5.14
N GLU A 136 13.74 -6.60 4.70
CA GLU A 136 13.74 -7.24 3.38
C GLU A 136 13.63 -6.25 2.22
N LEU A 137 12.87 -5.17 2.43
CA LEU A 137 12.79 -4.05 1.48
C LEU A 137 14.08 -3.21 1.48
N GLY A 138 14.91 -3.34 2.51
CA GLY A 138 16.16 -2.59 2.65
C GLY A 138 15.95 -1.13 3.03
N TYR A 139 14.79 -0.78 3.60
CA TYR A 139 14.50 0.59 3.99
C TYR A 139 15.25 0.98 5.28
N PRO A 140 15.72 2.23 5.39
CA PRO A 140 16.31 2.73 6.63
C PRO A 140 15.20 2.97 7.66
N VAL A 141 15.30 2.33 8.83
CA VAL A 141 14.34 2.52 9.93
C VAL A 141 15.03 2.66 11.28
N GLU A 142 14.58 3.65 12.05
CA GLU A 142 15.01 3.87 13.42
C GLU A 142 14.35 2.87 14.39
N GLN A 143 15.11 2.42 15.40
CA GLN A 143 14.57 1.50 16.42
C GLN A 143 13.41 2.12 17.24
N SER A 144 13.34 3.45 17.31
CA SER A 144 12.34 4.24 18.02
C SER A 144 10.92 4.06 17.48
N ILE A 145 10.76 3.64 16.22
CA ILE A 145 9.44 3.47 15.61
C ILE A 145 8.78 2.14 16.01
N TYR A 146 9.50 1.20 16.60
CA TYR A 146 8.94 -0.11 16.96
C TYR A 146 8.36 -0.09 18.39
N ARG A 147 7.09 -0.46 18.52
CA ARG A 147 6.41 -0.62 19.82
C ARG A 147 6.14 -2.08 20.16
N GLU A 148 6.07 -2.38 21.45
CA GLU A 148 5.79 -3.73 21.98
C GLU A 148 4.39 -4.23 21.65
#